data_AF-A0A972TKL2-F1
#
_entry.id   AF-A0A972TKL2-F1
#
_cell.length_a   1.000
_cell.length_b   1.000
_cell.length_c   1.000
_cell.angle_alpha   90.00
_cell.angle_beta   90.00
_cell.angle_gamma   90.00
#
_symmetry.space_group_name_H-M   'P 1'
#
loop_
_entity.id
_entity.type
_entity.pdbx_description
1 polymer ?
#
loop_
_entity_poly.entity_id
_entity_poly.type
_entity_poly.pdbx_seq_one_letter_code
_entity_poly.pdbx_strand_id
1 'polypeptide(L)' 'MSTLTINIPEDRWARLNEISDQFGISPEELVRISVDDLLTRPQEDCQQAIEYIFNKNENLYRRLS' A
#
# COMPACT_ATOMS: atom_id res chain seq x y z
N MET A 1 -17.43 -11.37 13.02
CA MET A 1 -17.31 -9.99 12.51
C MET A 1 -16.92 -9.12 13.69
N SER A 2 -15.88 -8.30 13.53
CA SER A 2 -15.40 -7.39 14.56
C SER A 2 -15.38 -5.98 13.98
N THR A 3 -15.78 -4.98 14.77
CA THR A 3 -15.82 -3.59 14.33
C THR A 3 -14.57 -2.87 14.83
N LEU A 4 -13.92 -2.12 13.94
CA LEU A 4 -12.79 -1.26 14.25
C LEU A 4 -13.20 0.20 13.98
N THR A 5 -13.08 1.07 14.99
CA THR A 5 -13.24 2.52 14.83
C THR A 5 -11.87 3.15 14.83
N ILE A 6 -11.56 3.92 13.78
CA ILE A 6 -10.28 4.61 13.62
C ILE A 6 -10.52 6.11 13.47
N ASN A 7 -9.67 6.92 14.09
CA ASN A 7 -9.67 8.35 13.88
C ASN A 7 -8.73 8.67 12.70
N ILE A 8 -9.25 9.30 11.66
CA ILE A 8 -8.49 9.66 10.47
C ILE A 8 -8.46 11.19 10.36
N PRO A 9 -7.29 11.81 10.17
CA PRO A 9 -7.19 13.24 9.88
C PRO A 9 -8.06 13.65 8.67
N GLU A 10 -8.69 14.83 8.73
CA GLU A 10 -9.64 15.28 7.69
C GLU A 10 -9.02 15.32 6.28
N ASP A 11 -7.75 15.69 6.15
CA ASP A 11 -7.02 15.73 4.88
C ASP A 11 -6.90 14.34 4.24
N ARG A 12 -6.66 13.31 5.07
CA ARG A 12 -6.60 11.92 4.63
C ARG A 12 -7.98 11.35 4.37
N TRP A 13 -8.98 11.77 5.14
CA TRP A 13 -10.39 11.40 4.91
C TRP A 13 -10.88 11.92 3.56
N ALA A 14 -10.57 13.18 3.21
CA ALA A 14 -10.91 13.75 1.90
C ALA A 14 -10.31 12.95 0.75
N ARG A 15 -9.00 12.64 0.83
CA ARG A 15 -8.30 11.79 -0.14
C ARG A 15 -8.92 10.40 -0.26
N LEU A 16 -9.31 9.80 0.87
CA LEU A 16 -9.91 8.47 0.89
C LEU A 16 -11.25 8.47 0.13
N ASN A 17 -12.08 9.48 0.34
CA ASN A 17 -13.34 9.65 -0.39
C ASN A 17 -13.10 9.83 -1.89
N GLU A 18 -12.16 10.68 -2.29
CA GLU A 18 -11.84 10.90 -3.71
C GLU A 18 -11.43 9.59 -4.41
N ILE A 19 -10.64 8.75 -3.74
CA ILE A 19 -10.18 7.48 -4.28
C ILE A 19 -11.35 6.49 -4.32
N SER A 20 -12.12 6.38 -3.24
CA SER A 20 -13.26 5.46 -3.18
C SER A 20 -14.31 5.79 -4.24
N ASP A 21 -14.56 7.09 -4.49
CA ASP A 21 -15.46 7.58 -5.53
C ASP A 21 -14.96 7.22 -6.94
N GLN A 22 -13.66 7.32 -7.20
CA GLN A 22 -13.06 6.92 -8.48
C GLN A 22 -13.26 5.42 -8.77
N PHE A 23 -13.24 4.60 -7.73
CA PHE A 23 -13.46 3.15 -7.83
C PHE A 23 -14.94 2.76 -7.69
N GLY A 24 -15.84 3.71 -7.41
CA GLY A 24 -17.27 3.46 -7.23
C GLY A 24 -17.59 2.60 -6.00
N ILE A 25 -16.74 2.64 -4.97
CA ILE A 25 -16.91 1.87 -3.72
C ILE A 25 -16.94 2.82 -2.52
N SER A 26 -17.43 2.33 -1.38
CA SER A 26 -17.39 3.10 -0.13
C SER A 26 -15.98 3.21 0.44
N PRO A 27 -15.63 4.27 1.19
CA PRO A 27 -14.36 4.37 1.91
C PRO A 27 -14.07 3.17 2.81
N GLU A 28 -15.09 2.60 3.47
CA GLU A 28 -14.98 1.44 4.35
C GLU A 28 -14.58 0.18 3.59
N GLU A 29 -15.17 -0.02 2.41
CA GLU A 29 -14.83 -1.11 1.49
C GLU A 29 -13.38 -0.99 1.01
N LEU A 30 -12.96 0.22 0.63
CA LEU A 30 -11.59 0.49 0.20
C LEU A 30 -10.58 0.19 1.31
N VAL A 31 -10.87 0.61 2.55
CA VAL A 31 -10.03 0.31 3.72
C VAL A 31 -9.99 -1.18 4.00
N ARG A 32 -11.14 -1.88 3.94
CA ARG A 32 -11.17 -3.32 4.15
C ARG A 32 -10.31 -4.07 3.14
N ILE A 33 -10.48 -3.78 1.84
CA ILE A 33 -9.69 -4.41 0.77
C ILE A 33 -8.20 -4.11 0.98
N SER A 34 -7.85 -2.88 1.35
CA SER A 34 -6.45 -2.50 1.59
C SER A 34 -5.84 -3.22 2.79
N VAL A 35 -6.61 -3.43 3.86
CA VAL A 35 -6.19 -4.19 5.04
C VAL A 35 -6.07 -5.68 4.70
N ASP A 36 -7.04 -6.24 3.98
CA ASP A 36 -6.99 -7.63 3.53
C ASP A 36 -5.79 -7.86 2.62
N ASP A 37 -5.51 -6.97 1.66
CA ASP A 37 -4.33 -7.01 0.81
C ASP A 37 -3.04 -6.91 1.65
N LEU A 38 -2.98 -6.02 2.65
CA LEU A 38 -1.83 -5.92 3.55
C LEU A 38 -1.59 -7.21 4.35
N LEU A 39 -2.66 -7.85 4.83
CA LEU A 39 -2.60 -9.09 5.62
C LEU A 39 -2.36 -10.34 4.77
N THR A 40 -2.74 -10.31 3.49
CA THR A 40 -2.58 -11.44 2.56
C THR A 40 -1.35 -11.33 1.67
N ARG A 41 -0.72 -10.15 1.59
CA ARG A 41 0.58 -9.99 0.93
C ARG A 41 1.61 -10.93 1.57
N PRO A 42 2.23 -11.84 0.81
CA PRO A 42 3.37 -12.59 1.29
C PRO A 42 4.50 -11.59 1.55
N GLN A 43 4.83 -11.35 2.82
CA GLN A 43 5.99 -10.53 3.22
C GLN A 43 7.29 -10.99 2.52
N GLU A 44 7.34 -12.25 2.09
CA GLU A 44 8.52 -12.89 1.50
C GLU A 44 8.77 -12.46 0.03
N ASP A 45 7.74 -12.33 -0.80
CA ASP A 45 7.92 -11.99 -2.23
C ASP A 45 8.27 -10.51 -2.44
N CYS A 46 7.71 -9.62 -1.61
CA CYS A 46 8.04 -8.19 -1.68
C CYS A 46 9.48 -7.93 -1.23
N GLN A 47 9.97 -8.62 -0.20
CA GLN A 47 11.34 -8.44 0.27
C GLN A 47 12.36 -8.97 -0.75
N GLN A 48 12.09 -10.12 -1.37
CA GLN A 48 12.93 -10.65 -2.45
C GLN A 48 12.92 -9.77 -3.70
N ALA A 49 11.78 -9.22 -4.10
CA ALA A 49 11.70 -8.32 -5.25
C ALA A 49 12.45 -7.00 -5.00
N ILE A 50 12.38 -6.46 -3.78
CA ILE A 50 13.13 -5.26 -3.37
C ILE A 50 14.63 -5.55 -3.34
N GLU A 51 15.06 -6.67 -2.75
CA GLU A 51 16.48 -7.10 -2.74
C GLU A 51 17.01 -7.37 -4.15
N TYR A 52 16.21 -7.98 -5.03
CA TYR A 52 16.57 -8.25 -6.43
C TYR A 52 16.78 -6.94 -7.22
N ILE A 53 15.89 -5.95 -7.05
CA ILE A 53 16.00 -4.64 -7.71
C ILE A 53 17.20 -3.85 -7.15
N PHE A 54 17.47 -3.92 -5.85
CA PHE A 54 18.63 -3.28 -5.23
C PHE A 54 19.96 -3.91 -5.70
N ASN A 55 20.09 -5.24 -5.67
CA ASN A 55 21.30 -5.93 -6.14
C ASN A 55 21.59 -5.67 -7.63
N LYS A 56 20.54 -5.63 -8.47
CA LYS A 56 20.72 -5.44 -9.91
C LYS A 56 21.13 -4.01 -10.26
N ASN A 57 20.70 -3.01 -9.49
CA ASN A 57 21.03 -1.61 -9.71
C ASN A 57 22.32 -1.14 -9.01
N GLU A 58 22.87 -1.91 -8.05
CA GLU A 58 24.12 -1.55 -7.38
C GLU A 58 25.30 -1.42 -8.37
N ASN A 59 25.31 -2.22 -9.44
CA ASN A 59 26.31 -2.12 -10.52
C ASN A 59 26.13 -0.90 -11.44
N LEU A 60 24.93 -0.30 -11.49
CA LEU A 60 24.67 0.92 -12.25
C LEU A 60 25.08 2.17 -11.46
N TYR A 61 24.81 2.21 -10.15
CA TYR A 61 25.25 3.32 -9.29
C TYR A 61 26.77 3.36 -9.09
N ARG A 62 27.45 2.20 -9.10
CA ARG A 62 28.92 2.13 -8.97
C ARG A 62 29.69 2.65 -10.19
N ARG A 63 29.02 2.90 -11.33
CA ARG A 63 29.63 3.45 -12.56
C ARG A 63 29.38 4.95 -12.77
N LEU A 64 28.65 5.58 -11.85
CA LEU A 64 28.36 7.02 -11.87
C LEU A 64 29.17 7.81 -10.82
N SER A 65 30.18 7.18 -10.19
CA SER A 65 31.23 7.86 -9.41
C SER A 65 32.58 7.79 -10.12
#